data_AF-A0A7Y3H8X3-F1
#
_entry.id   AF-A0A7Y3H8X3-F1
#
_cell.length_a   1.000
_cell.length_b   1.000
_cell.length_c   1.000
_cell.angle_alpha   90.00
_cell.angle_beta   90.00
_cell.angle_gamma   90.00
#
_symmetry.space_group_name_H-M   'P 1'
#
loop_
_entity.id
_entity.type
_entity.pdbx_description
1 polymer ?
#
loop_
_entity_poly.entity_id
_entity_poly.type
_entity_poly.pdbx_seq_one_letter_code
_entity_poly.pdbx_strand_id
1 'polypeptide(L)'
;MSLSPEKSPVTSLFEQVQDSLLSTGTQGYLNKVEITREAELTYEMILGRQRRWYRWQDGYSDEIGIEKDRKLPLATWYAGLADQSEIDVLSFRPGKRLTLLDRRGHKPHVIKGFRASRFASMVARYELAHDALAGTAVRAPEIIEHDYENASLIMVCDEGDRLRLSYESSDVFHDIGEALRCFQDTPTTVIPDEFHSA
;
A
#
# COMPACT_ATOMS: atom_id res chain seq x y z
N MET A 1 0.85 -23.17 -39.21
CA MET A 1 0.12 -21.95 -38.83
C MET A 1 0.59 -21.56 -37.44
N SER A 2 1.39 -20.48 -37.34
CA SER A 2 1.85 -19.94 -36.07
C SER A 2 0.72 -19.08 -35.51
N LEU A 3 0.07 -19.52 -34.45
CA LEU A 3 -0.86 -18.67 -33.70
C LEU A 3 -0.02 -17.62 -32.99
N SER A 4 -0.07 -16.38 -33.46
CA SER A 4 0.44 -15.25 -32.69
C SER A 4 -0.27 -15.27 -31.34
N PRO A 5 0.45 -15.25 -30.21
CA PRO A 5 -0.20 -15.26 -28.90
C PRO A 5 -1.08 -14.02 -28.81
N GLU A 6 -2.39 -14.21 -28.62
CA GLU A 6 -3.30 -13.11 -28.32
C GLU A 6 -2.74 -12.38 -27.11
N LYS A 7 -2.46 -11.08 -27.28
CA LYS A 7 -1.98 -10.26 -26.17
C LYS A 7 -3.03 -10.33 -25.06
N SER A 8 -2.58 -10.64 -23.84
CA SER A 8 -3.45 -10.58 -22.67
C SER A 8 -4.11 -9.19 -22.61
N PRO A 9 -5.41 -9.12 -22.30
CA PRO A 9 -6.13 -7.84 -22.14
C PRO A 9 -5.39 -6.87 -21.22
N VAL A 10 -4.72 -7.40 -20.18
CA VAL A 10 -3.91 -6.67 -19.21
C VAL A 10 -2.67 -6.02 -19.86
N THR A 11 -2.00 -6.74 -20.77
CA THR A 11 -0.85 -6.20 -21.51
C THR A 11 -1.28 -5.07 -22.44
N SER A 12 -2.44 -5.19 -23.10
CA SER A 12 -2.97 -4.13 -23.96
C SER A 12 -3.36 -2.86 -23.17
N LEU A 13 -3.89 -3.03 -21.95
CA LEU A 13 -4.32 -1.93 -21.10
C LEU A 13 -3.12 -1.18 -20.51
N PHE A 14 -2.06 -1.90 -20.13
CA PHE A 14 -0.80 -1.30 -19.68
C PHE A 14 -0.13 -0.49 -20.80
N GLU A 15 -0.07 -1.06 -22.02
CA GLU A 15 0.42 -0.35 -23.21
C GLU A 15 -0.41 0.91 -23.48
N GLN A 16 -1.75 0.82 -23.42
CA GLN A 16 -2.63 1.98 -23.61
C GLN A 16 -2.43 3.08 -22.55
N VAL A 17 -2.28 2.71 -21.28
CA VAL A 17 -2.00 3.68 -20.21
C VAL A 17 -0.63 4.32 -20.45
N GLN A 18 0.39 3.53 -20.76
CA GLN A 18 1.73 4.04 -21.04
C GLN A 18 1.76 4.97 -22.25
N ASP A 19 1.12 4.59 -23.36
CA ASP A 19 1.04 5.39 -24.60
C ASP A 19 0.26 6.70 -24.37
N SER A 20 -0.86 6.63 -23.64
CA SER A 20 -1.64 7.80 -23.25
C SER A 20 -0.79 8.76 -22.41
N LEU A 21 -0.05 8.25 -21.42
CA LEU A 21 0.83 9.06 -20.59
C LEU A 21 1.98 9.69 -21.39
N LEU A 22 2.59 8.95 -22.32
CA LEU A 22 3.64 9.47 -23.20
C LEU A 22 3.12 10.57 -24.13
N SER A 23 1.86 10.50 -24.56
CA SER A 23 1.23 11.50 -25.42
C SER A 23 0.98 12.85 -24.73
N THR A 24 0.91 12.87 -23.39
CA THR A 24 0.67 14.09 -22.61
C THR A 24 1.93 14.95 -22.40
N GLY A 25 3.12 14.47 -22.79
CA GLY A 25 4.39 15.14 -22.55
C GLY A 25 4.81 15.18 -21.06
N THR A 26 4.08 14.49 -20.19
CA THR A 26 4.34 14.44 -18.76
C THR A 26 5.57 13.56 -18.49
N GLN A 27 6.67 14.15 -18.02
CA GLN A 27 7.83 13.39 -17.55
C GLN A 27 7.50 12.70 -16.21
N GLY A 28 7.24 11.40 -16.28
CA GLY A 28 6.99 10.57 -15.11
C GLY A 28 7.05 9.09 -15.45
N TYR A 29 7.00 8.25 -14.42
CA TYR A 29 6.94 6.79 -14.61
C TYR A 29 5.84 6.18 -13.76
N LEU A 30 5.32 5.07 -14.27
CA LEU A 30 4.32 4.24 -13.62
C LEU A 30 5.00 3.45 -12.50
N ASN A 31 4.54 3.63 -11.25
CA ASN A 31 5.12 2.93 -10.09
C ASN A 31 4.32 1.67 -9.72
N LYS A 32 3.00 1.74 -9.84
CA LYS A 32 2.10 0.65 -9.44
C LYS A 32 0.84 0.67 -10.29
N VAL A 33 0.35 -0.53 -10.62
CA VAL A 33 -0.98 -0.76 -11.21
C VAL A 33 -1.75 -1.72 -10.32
N GLU A 34 -3.03 -1.46 -10.11
CA GLU A 34 -3.95 -2.32 -9.38
C GLU A 34 -5.26 -2.42 -10.14
N ILE A 35 -5.66 -3.64 -10.47
CA ILE A 35 -6.96 -3.94 -11.08
C ILE A 35 -7.92 -4.32 -9.96
N THR A 36 -9.06 -3.63 -9.88
CA THR A 36 -10.10 -3.91 -8.88
C THR A 36 -10.96 -5.11 -9.30
N ARG A 37 -11.83 -5.57 -8.40
CA ARG A 37 -12.76 -6.68 -8.71
C ARG A 37 -13.81 -6.26 -9.75
N GLU A 38 -14.06 -4.96 -9.82
CA GLU A 38 -14.98 -4.30 -10.74
C GLU A 38 -14.34 -4.04 -12.11
N ALA A 39 -13.15 -4.61 -12.37
CA ALA A 39 -12.34 -4.38 -13.57
C ALA A 39 -11.94 -2.90 -13.79
N GLU A 40 -11.98 -2.07 -12.73
CA GLU A 40 -11.40 -0.74 -12.78
C GLU A 40 -9.89 -0.84 -12.62
N LEU A 41 -9.15 -0.06 -13.41
CA LEU A 41 -7.71 0.06 -13.24
C LEU A 41 -7.40 1.32 -12.44
N THR A 42 -6.60 1.16 -11.38
CA THR A 42 -6.02 2.26 -10.63
C THR A 42 -4.51 2.19 -10.71
N TYR A 43 -3.86 3.34 -10.76
CA TYR A 43 -2.41 3.37 -10.87
C TYR A 43 -1.78 4.55 -10.16
N GLU A 44 -0.53 4.38 -9.77
CA GLU A 44 0.32 5.40 -9.17
C GLU A 44 1.37 5.83 -10.19
N MET A 45 1.51 7.13 -10.37
CA MET A 45 2.60 7.73 -11.12
C MET A 45 3.52 8.55 -10.23
N ILE A 46 4.81 8.52 -10.57
CA ILE A 46 5.82 9.42 -10.01
C ILE A 46 6.10 10.52 -11.03
N LEU A 47 5.73 11.75 -10.68
CA LEU A 47 5.96 12.96 -11.47
C LEU A 47 7.01 13.82 -10.76
N GLY A 48 8.28 13.64 -11.12
CA GLY A 48 9.40 14.23 -10.40
C GLY A 48 9.46 13.73 -8.95
N ARG A 49 9.16 14.61 -7.98
CA ARG A 49 9.08 14.26 -6.55
C ARG A 49 7.66 13.95 -6.07
N GLN A 50 6.65 14.17 -6.91
CA GLN A 50 5.25 13.99 -6.53
C GLN A 50 4.76 12.60 -6.89
N ARG A 51 3.92 12.04 -6.02
CA ARG A 51 3.14 10.83 -6.29
C ARG A 51 1.71 11.25 -6.60
N ARG A 52 1.16 10.69 -7.66
CA ARG A 52 -0.24 10.93 -8.05
C ARG A 52 -0.93 9.62 -8.36
N TRP A 53 -2.21 9.55 -8.06
CA TRP A 53 -3.02 8.35 -8.27
C TRP A 53 -4.08 8.64 -9.31
N TYR A 54 -4.33 7.68 -10.16
CA TYR A 54 -5.27 7.80 -11.27
C TYR A 54 -6.20 6.61 -11.32
N ARG A 55 -7.40 6.83 -11.85
CA ARG A 55 -8.34 5.80 -12.26
C ARG A 55 -8.42 5.82 -13.77
N TRP A 56 -8.27 4.65 -14.39
CA TRP A 56 -8.63 4.43 -15.78
C TRP A 56 -10.01 3.81 -15.86
N GLN A 57 -10.92 4.47 -16.55
CA GLN A 57 -12.28 4.01 -16.79
C GLN A 57 -12.75 4.55 -18.14
N ASP A 58 -13.49 3.73 -18.90
CA ASP A 58 -14.14 4.14 -20.16
C ASP A 58 -13.20 4.83 -21.18
N GLY A 59 -11.92 4.42 -21.20
CA GLY A 59 -10.91 4.92 -22.15
C GLY A 59 -10.25 6.25 -21.76
N TYR A 60 -10.49 6.76 -20.56
CA TYR A 60 -9.85 7.97 -20.04
C TYR A 60 -9.26 7.76 -18.64
N SER A 61 -8.39 8.69 -18.25
CA SER A 61 -7.71 8.71 -16.95
C SER A 61 -8.14 9.93 -16.13
N ASP A 62 -8.65 9.69 -14.92
CA ASP A 62 -8.96 10.72 -13.94
C ASP A 62 -8.01 10.67 -12.74
N GLU A 63 -7.48 11.84 -12.34
CA GLU A 63 -6.69 11.95 -11.11
C GLU A 63 -7.56 11.78 -9.86
N ILE A 64 -7.14 10.89 -8.96
CA ILE A 64 -7.75 10.63 -7.67
C ILE A 64 -6.95 11.36 -6.59
N GLY A 65 -7.44 12.54 -6.19
CA GLY A 65 -6.88 13.29 -5.08
C GLY A 65 -7.11 12.58 -3.74
N ILE A 66 -6.07 12.48 -2.92
CA ILE A 66 -6.15 11.92 -1.55
C ILE A 66 -7.09 12.78 -0.71
N GLU A 67 -6.96 14.09 -0.83
CA GLU A 67 -7.74 15.10 -0.12
C GLU A 67 -9.24 15.02 -0.39
N LYS A 68 -9.65 14.35 -1.48
CA LYS A 68 -11.05 14.14 -1.85
C LYS A 68 -11.64 12.86 -1.27
N ASP A 69 -10.83 11.99 -0.67
CA ASP A 69 -11.27 10.70 -0.18
C ASP A 69 -11.91 10.76 1.21
N ARG A 70 -13.18 11.16 1.24
CA ARG A 70 -14.00 11.25 2.46
C ARG A 70 -14.30 9.89 3.11
N LYS A 71 -13.95 8.76 2.46
CA LYS A 71 -14.15 7.43 3.06
C LYS A 71 -13.07 7.08 4.08
N LEU A 72 -11.97 7.84 4.09
CA LEU A 72 -10.83 7.66 5.00
C LEU A 72 -10.72 8.88 5.92
N PRO A 73 -10.97 8.74 7.23
CA PRO A 73 -10.79 9.86 8.17
C PRO A 73 -9.38 10.44 8.12
N LEU A 74 -8.33 9.60 8.06
CA LEU A 74 -6.95 10.05 7.89
C LEU A 74 -6.73 10.95 6.65
N ALA A 75 -7.43 10.70 5.54
CA ALA A 75 -7.30 11.54 4.35
C ALA A 75 -7.95 12.92 4.57
N THR A 76 -9.04 12.98 5.34
CA THR A 76 -9.69 14.23 5.73
C THR A 76 -8.80 15.04 6.67
N TRP A 77 -8.16 14.37 7.65
CA TRP A 77 -7.17 15.00 8.53
C TRP A 77 -5.98 15.55 7.72
N TYR A 78 -5.42 14.74 6.82
CA TYR A 78 -4.29 15.15 5.97
C TYR A 78 -4.63 16.39 5.13
N ALA A 79 -5.83 16.43 4.55
CA ALA A 79 -6.33 17.57 3.79
C ALA A 79 -6.52 18.85 4.63
N GLY A 80 -6.77 18.71 5.93
CA GLY A 80 -6.96 19.81 6.87
C GLY A 80 -5.65 20.43 7.40
N LEU A 81 -4.49 19.83 7.10
CA LEU A 81 -3.20 20.35 7.54
C LEU A 81 -2.83 21.64 6.79
N ALA A 82 -2.41 22.66 7.53
CA ALA A 82 -1.93 23.92 6.96
C ALA A 82 -0.60 23.74 6.19
N ASP A 83 0.24 22.79 6.61
CA ASP A 83 1.47 22.41 5.93
C ASP A 83 1.62 20.88 5.92
N GLN A 84 1.94 20.34 4.75
CA GLN A 84 2.13 18.92 4.47
C GLN A 84 3.59 18.61 4.08
N SER A 85 4.49 19.60 4.07
CA SER A 85 5.86 19.48 3.57
C SER A 85 6.70 18.41 4.28
N GLU A 86 6.36 18.10 5.54
CA GLU A 86 7.02 17.09 6.37
C GLU A 86 6.30 15.73 6.39
N ILE A 87 5.24 15.57 5.58
CA ILE A 87 4.46 14.34 5.50
C ILE A 87 4.53 13.78 4.08
N ASP A 88 5.18 12.63 3.93
CA ASP A 88 5.20 11.92 2.67
C ASP A 88 4.04 10.93 2.58
N VAL A 89 3.35 10.91 1.45
CA VAL A 89 2.44 9.81 1.13
C VAL A 89 3.25 8.59 0.68
N LEU A 90 3.20 7.51 1.45
CA LEU A 90 3.88 6.26 1.10
C LEU A 90 3.04 5.37 0.19
N SER A 91 1.73 5.30 0.43
CA SER A 91 0.81 4.48 -0.35
C SER A 91 -0.64 4.95 -0.18
N PHE A 92 -1.41 4.93 -1.26
CA PHE A 92 -2.84 5.24 -1.24
C PHE A 92 -3.60 4.18 -2.05
N ARG A 93 -4.69 3.68 -1.47
CA ARG A 93 -5.69 2.83 -2.13
C ARG A 93 -7.04 3.50 -1.94
N PRO A 94 -7.60 4.12 -3.00
CA PRO A 94 -8.82 4.89 -2.92
C PRO A 94 -9.95 4.18 -2.19
N GLY A 95 -10.51 4.87 -1.22
CA GLY A 95 -11.56 4.44 -0.34
C GLY A 95 -11.20 3.23 0.51
N LYS A 96 -9.95 2.79 0.61
CA LYS A 96 -9.58 1.56 1.34
C LYS A 96 -8.51 1.81 2.40
N ARG A 97 -7.42 2.49 2.03
CA ARG A 97 -6.27 2.70 2.91
C ARG A 97 -5.42 3.87 2.47
N LEU A 98 -4.89 4.62 3.43
CA LEU A 98 -3.85 5.62 3.23
C LEU A 98 -2.67 5.29 4.15
N THR A 99 -1.44 5.52 3.70
CA THR A 99 -0.24 5.34 4.51
C THR A 99 0.67 6.54 4.30
N LEU A 100 1.01 7.19 5.40
CA LEU A 100 1.81 8.41 5.47
C LEU A 100 3.08 8.13 6.27
N LEU A 101 4.13 8.88 5.97
CA LEU A 101 5.33 9.01 6.78
C LEU A 101 5.37 10.42 7.31
N ASP A 102 5.19 10.59 8.62
CA ASP A 102 5.22 11.87 9.30
C ASP A 102 6.60 12.10 9.93
N ARG A 103 7.22 13.24 9.59
CA ARG A 103 8.55 13.65 10.08
C ARG A 103 8.54 14.86 11.01
N ARG A 104 7.37 15.37 11.40
CA ARG A 104 7.25 16.59 12.23
C ARG A 104 7.74 16.42 13.67
N GLY A 105 8.05 15.20 14.10
CA GLY A 105 8.52 14.87 15.44
C GLY A 105 10.02 14.53 15.51
N HIS A 106 10.50 14.23 16.72
CA HIS A 106 11.90 13.84 16.94
C HIS A 106 12.29 12.54 16.23
N LYS A 107 11.33 11.63 15.98
CA LYS A 107 11.51 10.40 15.22
C LYS A 107 10.41 10.28 14.17
N PRO A 108 10.75 9.94 12.92
CA PRO A 108 9.76 9.63 11.90
C PRO A 108 8.86 8.45 12.33
N HIS A 109 7.58 8.51 11.97
CA HIS A 109 6.64 7.42 12.20
C HIS A 109 5.71 7.22 11.01
N VAL A 110 5.18 6.02 10.88
CA VAL A 110 4.26 5.65 9.80
C VAL A 110 2.83 5.70 10.32
N ILE A 111 1.97 6.47 9.66
CA ILE A 111 0.54 6.53 9.97
C ILE A 111 -0.22 5.74 8.91
N LYS A 112 -0.95 4.70 9.32
CA LYS A 112 -1.70 3.81 8.43
C LYS A 112 -3.20 3.90 8.71
N GLY A 113 -3.91 4.63 7.86
CA GLY A 113 -5.34 4.91 7.99
C GLY A 113 -6.21 3.94 7.20
N PHE A 114 -7.37 3.63 7.77
CA PHE A 114 -8.37 2.71 7.22
C PHE A 114 -9.75 3.37 7.13
N ARG A 115 -10.74 2.64 6.63
CA ARG A 115 -12.14 2.99 6.86
C ARG A 115 -12.46 2.86 8.35
N ALA A 116 -13.21 3.80 8.91
CA ALA A 116 -13.67 3.75 10.30
C ALA A 116 -14.33 2.40 10.65
N SER A 117 -15.21 1.89 9.77
CA SER A 117 -15.91 0.61 9.98
C SER A 117 -15.02 -0.63 9.97
N ARG A 118 -13.75 -0.51 9.56
CA ARG A 118 -12.77 -1.60 9.53
C ARG A 118 -11.66 -1.40 10.56
N PHE A 119 -11.63 -0.28 11.28
CA PHE A 119 -10.47 0.06 12.10
C PHE A 119 -10.25 -0.93 13.24
N ALA A 120 -11.28 -1.23 14.03
CA ALA A 120 -11.17 -2.17 15.15
C ALA A 120 -10.69 -3.57 14.71
N SER A 121 -11.20 -4.10 13.59
CA SER A 121 -10.74 -5.39 13.08
C SER A 121 -9.32 -5.33 12.50
N MET A 122 -8.89 -4.17 11.99
CA MET A 122 -7.50 -3.98 11.57
C MET A 122 -6.56 -3.87 12.77
N VAL A 123 -6.95 -3.20 13.86
CA VAL A 123 -6.16 -3.18 15.12
C VAL A 123 -5.90 -4.61 15.59
N ALA A 124 -6.96 -5.41 15.75
CA ALA A 124 -6.85 -6.80 16.20
C ALA A 124 -5.96 -7.66 15.27
N ARG A 125 -6.00 -7.43 13.95
CA ARG A 125 -5.11 -8.12 12.99
C ARG A 125 -3.64 -7.74 13.17
N TYR A 126 -3.36 -6.49 13.48
CA TYR A 126 -1.98 -6.02 13.67
C TYR A 126 -1.42 -6.49 15.00
N GLU A 127 -2.20 -6.45 16.08
CA GLU A 127 -1.84 -7.02 17.38
C GLU A 127 -1.57 -8.52 17.25
N LEU A 128 -2.47 -9.27 16.61
CA LEU A 128 -2.27 -10.70 16.35
C LEU A 128 -1.00 -10.96 15.52
N ALA A 129 -0.74 -10.17 14.48
CA ALA A 129 0.46 -10.32 13.67
C ALA A 129 1.74 -9.98 14.45
N HIS A 130 1.69 -8.98 15.32
CA HIS A 130 2.80 -8.61 16.19
C HIS A 130 3.12 -9.74 17.18
N ASP A 131 2.11 -10.27 17.85
CA ASP A 131 2.25 -11.39 18.80
C ASP A 131 2.73 -12.66 18.10
N ALA A 132 2.17 -12.98 16.93
CA ALA A 132 2.54 -14.19 16.20
C ALA A 132 3.98 -14.14 15.66
N LEU A 133 4.49 -12.94 15.36
CA LEU A 133 5.86 -12.75 14.89
C LEU A 133 6.86 -12.48 16.04
N ALA A 134 6.38 -12.37 17.28
CA ALA A 134 7.24 -12.15 18.44
C ALA A 134 8.26 -13.28 18.59
N GLY A 135 9.54 -12.93 18.61
CA GLY A 135 10.64 -13.89 18.74
C GLY A 135 11.02 -14.63 17.44
N THR A 136 10.39 -14.32 16.31
CA THR A 136 10.82 -14.84 15.00
C THR A 136 11.88 -13.94 14.34
N ALA A 137 12.50 -14.42 13.26
CA ALA A 137 13.46 -13.62 12.48
C ALA A 137 12.78 -12.46 11.71
N VAL A 138 11.45 -12.51 11.53
CA VAL A 138 10.65 -11.47 10.89
C VAL A 138 9.88 -10.72 11.97
N ARG A 139 9.81 -9.40 11.86
CA ARG A 139 9.11 -8.57 12.85
C ARG A 139 8.00 -7.78 12.18
N ALA A 140 6.84 -7.70 12.82
CA ALA A 140 5.85 -6.70 12.47
C ALA A 140 6.31 -5.33 13.01
N PRO A 141 6.04 -4.22 12.30
CA PRO A 141 6.26 -2.88 12.84
C PRO A 141 5.55 -2.70 14.18
N GLU A 142 6.24 -2.12 15.16
CA GLU A 142 5.68 -1.81 16.47
C GLU A 142 4.60 -0.73 16.34
N ILE A 143 3.46 -0.94 17.02
CA ILE A 143 2.38 0.04 17.09
C ILE A 143 2.65 0.96 18.28
N ILE A 144 2.74 2.25 18.02
CA ILE A 144 2.91 3.30 19.02
C ILE A 144 1.56 3.71 19.60
N GLU A 145 0.56 3.91 18.72
CA GLU A 145 -0.73 4.44 19.10
C GLU A 145 -1.86 3.98 18.17
N HIS A 146 -3.05 3.81 18.77
CA HIS A 146 -4.32 3.62 18.07
C HIS A 146 -5.08 4.94 18.02
N ASP A 147 -5.06 5.62 16.88
CA ASP A 147 -5.81 6.85 16.67
C ASP A 147 -7.21 6.53 16.12
N TYR A 148 -8.18 6.44 17.04
CA TYR A 148 -9.57 6.14 16.71
C TYR A 148 -10.29 7.29 16.00
N GLU A 149 -9.86 8.53 16.21
CA GLU A 149 -10.45 9.70 15.55
C GLU A 149 -10.19 9.64 14.05
N ASN A 150 -8.94 9.36 13.67
CA ASN A 150 -8.53 9.27 12.27
C ASN A 150 -8.58 7.83 11.72
N ALA A 151 -9.08 6.88 12.51
CA ALA A 151 -9.15 5.45 12.18
C ALA A 151 -7.81 4.93 11.64
N SER A 152 -6.73 5.20 12.38
CA SER A 152 -5.36 4.95 11.94
C SER A 152 -4.46 4.33 13.01
N LEU A 153 -3.46 3.56 12.56
CA LEU A 153 -2.39 3.04 13.39
C LEU A 153 -1.17 3.93 13.22
N ILE A 154 -0.60 4.40 14.32
CA ILE A 154 0.71 5.08 14.34
C ILE A 154 1.74 4.04 14.71
N MET A 155 2.75 3.86 13.87
CA MET A 155 3.74 2.78 13.99
C MET A 155 5.16 3.33 13.89
N VAL A 156 6.10 2.60 14.49
CA VAL A 156 7.53 2.86 14.33
C VAL A 156 7.90 2.82 12.85
N CYS A 157 8.67 3.81 12.39
CA CYS A 157 9.30 3.77 11.08
C CYS A 157 10.63 3.03 11.18
N ASP A 158 10.61 1.72 10.93
CA ASP A 158 11.83 0.93 10.86
C ASP A 158 12.67 1.33 9.63
N GLU A 159 13.95 1.59 9.86
CA GLU A 159 14.91 1.81 8.77
C GLU A 159 15.23 0.48 8.10
N GLY A 160 15.27 0.49 6.77
CA GLY A 160 15.61 -0.68 5.98
C GLY A 160 15.61 -0.39 4.49
N ASP A 161 16.26 -1.28 3.74
CA ASP A 161 16.27 -1.20 2.30
C ASP A 161 14.96 -1.70 1.70
N ARG A 162 14.53 -1.03 0.62
CA ARG A 162 13.44 -1.56 -0.19
C ARG A 162 13.90 -2.87 -0.82
N LEU A 163 13.11 -3.92 -0.60
CA LEU A 163 13.29 -5.20 -1.29
C LEU A 163 13.24 -4.97 -2.81
N ARG A 164 14.36 -5.23 -3.49
CA ARG A 164 14.45 -5.13 -4.95
C ARG A 164 13.95 -6.44 -5.55
N LEU A 165 13.06 -6.34 -6.53
CA LEU A 165 12.63 -7.50 -7.31
C LEU A 165 13.63 -7.70 -8.45
N SER A 166 14.77 -8.34 -8.17
CA SER A 166 15.80 -8.68 -9.16
C SER A 166 16.38 -10.07 -8.89
N TYR A 167 17.01 -10.67 -9.92
CA TYR A 167 17.72 -11.95 -9.78
C TYR A 167 18.84 -11.89 -8.74
N GLU A 168 19.48 -10.73 -8.57
CA GLU A 168 20.51 -10.48 -7.57
C GLU A 168 20.00 -10.56 -6.13
N SER A 169 18.67 -10.54 -5.93
CA SER A 169 18.05 -10.63 -4.62
C SER A 169 17.64 -12.07 -4.26
N SER A 170 18.13 -13.08 -4.97
CA SER A 170 17.79 -14.50 -4.76
C SER A 170 17.98 -14.95 -3.31
N ASP A 171 19.09 -14.53 -2.71
CA ASP A 171 19.47 -14.93 -1.35
C ASP A 171 18.51 -14.31 -0.33
N VAL A 172 18.14 -13.04 -0.52
CA VAL A 172 17.14 -12.36 0.32
C VAL A 172 15.77 -13.04 0.21
N PHE A 173 15.36 -13.46 -0.99
CA PHE A 173 14.11 -14.21 -1.15
C PHE A 173 14.17 -15.60 -0.51
N HIS A 174 15.33 -16.25 -0.54
CA HIS A 174 15.55 -17.50 0.17
C HIS A 174 15.38 -17.30 1.68
N ASP A 175 16.03 -16.30 2.26
CA ASP A 175 15.93 -15.97 3.69
C ASP A 175 14.48 -15.64 4.11
N ILE A 176 13.76 -14.87 3.29
CA ILE A 176 12.32 -14.59 3.51
C ILE A 176 11.51 -15.90 3.50
N GLY A 177 11.80 -16.79 2.55
CA GLY A 177 11.13 -18.09 2.44
C GLY A 177 11.39 -18.99 3.66
N GLU A 178 12.64 -19.05 4.13
CA GLU A 178 13.01 -19.80 5.32
C GLU A 178 12.32 -19.25 6.57
N ALA A 179 12.32 -17.94 6.75
CA ALA A 179 11.67 -17.31 7.89
C ALA A 179 10.15 -17.52 7.87
N LEU A 180 9.52 -17.43 6.68
CA LEU A 180 8.10 -17.71 6.51
C LEU A 180 7.77 -19.18 6.82
N ARG A 181 8.61 -20.13 6.39
CA ARG A 181 8.45 -21.54 6.72
C ARG A 181 8.50 -21.77 8.23
N CYS A 182 9.51 -21.21 8.92
CA CYS A 182 9.60 -21.30 10.37
C CYS A 182 8.35 -20.78 11.07
N PHE A 183 7.79 -19.66 10.59
CA PHE A 183 6.53 -19.13 11.10
C PHE A 183 5.33 -20.07 10.85
N GLN A 184 5.23 -20.65 9.65
CA GLN A 184 4.15 -21.58 9.28
C GLN A 184 4.22 -22.92 10.02
N ASP A 185 5.42 -23.41 10.31
CA ASP A 185 5.66 -24.67 11.02
C ASP A 185 5.53 -24.50 12.55
N THR A 186 5.56 -23.27 13.05
CA THR A 186 5.29 -22.99 14.47
C THR A 186 3.80 -23.26 14.74
N PRO A 187 3.45 -24.18 15.66
CA PRO A 187 2.05 -24.46 15.99
C PRO A 187 1.38 -23.17 16.46
N THR A 188 0.63 -22.53 15.57
CA THR A 188 0.10 -21.20 15.84
C THR A 188 -1.02 -21.33 16.86
N THR A 189 -1.02 -20.46 17.86
CA THR A 189 -2.18 -20.14 18.68
C THR A 189 -3.40 -19.99 17.76
N VAL A 190 -4.48 -20.71 18.07
CA VAL A 190 -5.72 -20.78 17.28
C VAL A 190 -6.06 -19.40 16.71
N ILE A 191 -5.97 -19.23 15.39
CA ILE A 191 -6.42 -18.01 14.71
C ILE A 191 -7.95 -17.98 14.88
N PRO A 192 -8.53 -16.98 15.55
CA PRO A 192 -9.96 -16.94 15.77
C PRO A 192 -10.74 -16.92 14.44
N ASP A 193 -11.88 -17.63 14.38
CA ASP A 193 -12.68 -17.79 13.15
C ASP A 193 -13.09 -16.45 12.49
N GLU A 194 -13.21 -15.39 13.29
CA GLU A 194 -13.49 -14.02 12.86
C GLU A 194 -12.44 -13.43 11.89
N PHE A 195 -11.23 -13.98 11.84
CA PHE A 195 -10.19 -13.54 10.90
C PHE A 195 -10.27 -14.22 9.52
N HIS A 196 -11.07 -15.27 9.36
CA HIS A 196 -11.25 -15.99 8.09
C HIS A 196 -12.29 -15.37 7.15
N SER A 197 -13.05 -14.37 7.60
CA SER A 197 -14.01 -13.64 6.77
C SER A 197 -13.50 -12.24 6.41
N ALA A 198 -13.12 -12.03 5.14
CA ALA A 198 -12.66 -10.74 4.63
C ALA A 198 -13.25 -10.40 3.25
#